data_AF-A0A9X2HSP4-F1
#
_entry.id   AF-A0A9X2HSP4-F1
#
_cell.length_a   1.000
_cell.length_b   1.000
_cell.length_c   1.000
_cell.angle_alpha   90.00
_cell.angle_beta   90.00
_cell.angle_gamma   90.00
#
_symmetry.space_group_name_H-M   'P 1'
#
loop_
_entity.id
_entity.type
_entity.pdbx_description
1 polymer ?
#
loop_
_entity_poly.entity_id
_entity_poly.type
_entity_poly.pdbx_seq_one_letter_code
_entity_poly.pdbx_strand_id
1 'polypeptide(L)'
;MVDKSWGSAPSPGFRIRTNASPDQRAAERAEAREARAAERLAANEQRVQDRAVAREAEAQARERARTERRETEQQAASGDPHAAAAQRRRSSGRKDVVREQRDTRGYATVVDAGRMRELAKRGASIAGLAGAFGITEAEVAQILAAE
;
A
#
# COMPACT_ATOMS: atom_id res chain seq x y z
N MET A 1 -33.05 48.35 17.23
CA MET A 1 -32.00 47.78 18.10
C MET A 1 -30.74 47.66 17.26
N VAL A 2 -29.74 48.51 17.50
CA VAL A 2 -28.47 48.50 16.75
C VAL A 2 -27.38 48.01 17.70
N ASP A 3 -26.69 46.96 17.26
CA ASP A 3 -25.70 46.17 17.98
C ASP A 3 -24.43 46.99 18.27
N LYS A 4 -23.91 46.90 19.50
CA LYS A 4 -22.75 47.66 20.03
C LYS A 4 -21.51 46.78 20.15
N SER A 5 -21.29 45.88 19.19
CA SER A 5 -20.27 44.83 19.29
C SER A 5 -18.88 45.20 18.75
N TRP A 6 -18.65 46.43 18.28
CA TRP A 6 -17.35 46.85 17.75
C TRP A 6 -16.91 48.18 18.36
N GLY A 7 -16.08 48.10 19.40
CA GLY A 7 -15.36 49.27 19.91
C GLY A 7 -15.34 49.36 21.42
N SER A 8 -14.65 48.44 22.10
CA SER A 8 -14.05 48.80 23.38
C SER A 8 -13.01 49.86 23.09
N ALA A 9 -13.31 51.12 23.41
CA ALA A 9 -12.33 52.20 23.36
C ALA A 9 -11.11 51.75 24.18
N PRO A 10 -9.87 51.93 23.70
CA PRO A 10 -8.71 51.61 24.51
C PRO A 10 -8.81 52.46 25.78
N SER A 11 -9.06 51.79 26.91
CA SER A 11 -8.96 52.42 28.22
C SER A 11 -7.61 53.14 28.25
N PRO A 12 -7.50 54.38 28.77
CA PRO A 12 -6.23 55.08 28.87
C PRO A 12 -5.36 54.34 29.88
N GLY A 13 -4.78 53.23 29.42
CA GLY A 13 -4.02 52.30 30.21
C GLY A 13 -2.83 53.06 30.76
N PHE A 14 -2.62 52.89 32.05
CA PHE A 14 -1.46 53.34 32.79
C PHE A 14 -0.19 53.00 31.97
N ARG A 15 0.35 53.98 31.24
CA ARG A 15 1.61 53.79 30.51
C ARG A 15 2.68 53.75 31.58
N ILE A 16 3.11 52.54 31.94
CA ILE A 16 4.30 52.33 32.75
C ILE A 16 5.46 52.90 31.94
N ARG A 17 5.81 54.16 32.22
CA ARG A 17 7.05 54.77 31.75
C ARG A 17 8.15 54.10 32.56
N THR A 18 8.69 53.00 32.05
CA THR A 18 9.93 52.47 32.59
C THR A 18 10.99 53.56 32.40
N ASN A 19 11.72 53.90 33.46
CA ASN A 19 12.83 54.87 33.41
C ASN A 19 14.04 54.34 32.62
N ALA A 20 13.85 53.30 31.81
CA ALA A 20 14.90 52.61 31.08
C ALA A 20 15.26 53.37 29.81
N SER A 21 16.56 53.55 29.58
CA SER A 21 17.06 54.16 28.35
C SER A 21 16.66 53.34 27.12
N PRO A 22 16.61 53.94 25.92
CA PRO A 22 16.39 53.20 24.68
C PRO A 22 17.33 51.99 24.52
N ASP A 23 18.58 52.12 24.96
CA ASP A 23 19.59 51.06 24.90
C ASP A 23 19.29 49.92 25.87
N GLN A 24 18.86 50.23 27.10
CA GLN A 24 18.41 49.22 28.06
C GLN A 24 17.22 48.41 27.53
N ARG A 25 16.24 49.09 26.93
CA ARG A 25 15.10 48.41 26.27
C ARG A 25 15.50 47.61 25.04
N ALA A 26 16.59 47.96 24.37
CA ALA A 26 17.12 47.19 23.24
C ALA A 26 17.85 45.92 23.73
N ALA A 27 18.62 46.05 24.81
CA ALA A 27 19.29 44.93 25.48
C ALA A 27 18.27 43.92 26.02
N GLU A 28 17.25 44.35 26.76
CA GLU A 28 16.18 43.48 27.27
C GLU A 28 15.46 42.72 26.14
N ARG A 29 15.24 43.37 24.98
CA ARG A 29 14.65 42.72 23.80
C ARG A 29 15.60 41.73 23.13
N ALA A 30 16.91 41.98 23.16
CA ALA A 30 17.91 41.04 22.67
C ALA A 30 17.96 39.80 23.57
N GLU A 31 18.07 39.99 24.89
CA GLU A 31 18.04 38.92 25.89
C GLU A 31 16.75 38.08 25.77
N ALA A 32 15.59 38.73 25.67
CA ALA A 32 14.32 38.03 25.49
C ALA A 32 14.22 37.26 24.15
N ARG A 33 14.96 37.67 23.12
CA ARG A 33 15.04 36.91 21.86
C ARG A 33 15.95 35.69 22.00
N GLU A 34 17.08 35.85 22.68
CA GLU A 34 18.02 34.77 22.96
C GLU A 34 17.41 33.70 23.87
N ALA A 35 16.74 34.10 24.95
CA ALA A 35 16.02 33.19 25.84
C ALA A 35 14.98 32.36 25.06
N ARG A 36 14.15 33.00 24.23
CA ARG A 36 13.19 32.29 23.37
C ARG A 36 13.86 31.39 22.34
N ALA A 37 15.06 31.73 21.85
CA ALA A 37 15.80 30.88 20.94
C ALA A 37 16.34 29.64 21.64
N ALA A 38 16.90 29.80 22.84
CA ALA A 38 17.37 28.71 23.69
C ALA A 38 16.23 27.75 24.07
N GLU A 39 15.08 28.27 24.49
CA GLU A 39 13.88 27.48 24.79
C GLU A 39 13.42 26.65 23.59
N ARG A 40 13.40 27.24 22.38
CA ARG A 40 13.03 26.52 21.15
C ARG A 40 14.01 25.39 20.83
N LEU A 41 15.31 25.61 21.05
CA LEU A 41 16.33 24.59 20.83
C LEU A 41 16.16 23.43 21.81
N ALA A 42 16.01 23.72 23.10
CA ALA A 42 15.76 22.71 24.13
C ALA A 42 14.49 21.89 23.84
N ALA A 43 13.39 22.56 23.47
CA ALA A 43 12.13 21.90 23.12
C ALA A 43 12.22 21.07 21.81
N ASN A 44 13.11 21.44 20.88
CA ASN A 44 13.38 20.63 19.69
C ASN A 44 14.20 19.39 20.06
N GLU A 45 15.24 19.57 20.87
CA GLU A 45 16.11 18.48 21.33
C GLU A 45 15.30 17.42 22.08
N GLN A 46 14.47 17.84 23.04
CA GLN A 46 13.57 16.93 23.75
C GLN A 46 12.66 16.15 22.80
N ARG A 47 12.03 16.83 21.82
CA ARG A 47 11.17 16.15 20.83
C ARG A 47 11.92 15.14 19.97
N VAL A 48 13.19 15.38 19.65
CA VAL A 48 14.00 14.43 18.88
C VAL A 48 14.36 13.23 19.75
N GLN A 49 14.74 13.44 21.01
CA GLN A 49 15.02 12.38 21.97
C GLN A 49 13.78 11.50 22.22
N ASP A 50 12.61 12.10 22.48
CA ASP A 50 11.35 11.38 22.67
C ASP A 50 10.98 10.51 21.46
N ARG A 51 11.19 11.04 20.25
CA ARG A 51 10.96 10.28 19.01
C ARG A 51 11.93 9.12 18.85
N ALA A 52 13.20 9.29 19.25
CA ALA A 52 14.18 8.21 19.21
C ALA A 52 13.77 7.07 20.16
N VAL A 53 13.45 7.40 21.40
CA VAL A 53 12.97 6.44 22.42
C VAL A 53 11.69 5.73 21.95
N ALA A 54 10.73 6.47 21.39
CA ALA A 54 9.49 5.88 20.87
C ALA A 54 9.73 4.89 19.72
N ARG A 55 10.64 5.24 18.79
CA ARG A 55 11.01 4.35 17.67
C ARG A 55 11.71 3.09 18.15
N GLU A 56 12.60 3.20 19.13
CA GLU A 56 13.28 2.05 19.73
C GLU A 56 12.28 1.13 20.43
N ALA A 57 11.36 1.69 21.23
CA ALA A 57 10.30 0.93 21.88
C ALA A 57 9.39 0.22 20.86
N GLU A 58 9.00 0.90 19.78
CA GLU A 58 8.20 0.31 18.70
C GLU A 58 8.96 -0.79 17.95
N ALA A 59 10.26 -0.60 17.70
CA ALA A 59 11.11 -1.62 17.09
C ALA A 59 11.20 -2.87 17.97
N GLN A 60 11.43 -2.69 19.27
CA GLN A 60 11.45 -3.80 20.23
C GLN A 60 10.09 -4.52 20.31
N ALA A 61 8.99 -3.77 20.34
CA ALA A 61 7.65 -4.36 20.35
C ALA A 61 7.37 -5.19 19.09
N ARG A 62 7.80 -4.71 17.91
CA ARG A 62 7.69 -5.47 16.65
C ARG A 62 8.52 -6.74 16.67
N GLU A 63 9.74 -6.71 17.18
CA GLU A 63 10.55 -7.92 17.29
C GLU A 63 9.94 -8.94 18.26
N ARG A 64 9.45 -8.50 19.42
CA ARG A 64 8.72 -9.36 20.37
C ARG A 64 7.50 -10.01 19.72
N ALA A 65 6.68 -9.23 19.00
CA ALA A 65 5.54 -9.77 18.27
C ALA A 65 5.93 -10.77 17.17
N ARG A 66 7.10 -10.62 16.54
CA ARG A 66 7.63 -11.57 15.56
C ARG A 66 8.17 -12.84 16.22
N THR A 67 8.80 -12.75 17.39
CA THR A 67 9.27 -13.93 18.12
C THR A 67 8.11 -14.72 18.68
N GLU A 68 7.14 -14.06 19.34
CA GLU A 68 5.92 -14.68 19.85
C GLU A 68 5.16 -15.38 18.72
N ARG A 69 4.99 -14.73 17.56
CA ARG A 69 4.37 -15.38 16.40
C ARG A 69 5.13 -16.63 15.95
N ARG A 70 6.46 -16.56 15.84
CA ARG A 70 7.28 -17.71 15.46
C ARG A 70 7.16 -18.85 16.47
N GLU A 71 7.14 -18.55 17.76
CA GLU A 71 6.99 -19.53 18.82
C GLU A 71 5.61 -20.20 18.78
N THR A 72 4.53 -19.41 18.61
CA THR A 72 3.17 -19.96 18.46
C THR A 72 3.03 -20.83 17.21
N GLU A 73 3.63 -20.43 16.09
CA GLU A 73 3.66 -21.21 14.85
C GLU A 73 4.46 -22.51 15.03
N GLN A 74 5.60 -22.48 15.72
CA GLN A 74 6.40 -23.68 16.03
C GLN A 74 5.64 -24.64 16.96
N GLN A 75 4.99 -24.11 18.00
CA GLN A 75 4.16 -24.92 18.90
C GLN A 75 3.00 -25.57 18.15
N ALA A 76 2.30 -24.83 17.29
CA ALA A 76 1.22 -25.36 16.45
C ALA A 76 1.71 -26.45 15.48
N ALA A 77 2.89 -26.27 14.87
CA ALA A 77 3.48 -27.26 13.96
C ALA A 77 3.94 -28.54 14.67
N SER A 78 4.28 -28.47 15.96
CA SER A 78 4.67 -29.66 16.75
C SER A 78 3.49 -30.59 17.07
N GLY A 79 2.25 -30.06 17.08
CA GLY A 79 1.04 -30.83 17.39
C GLY A 79 0.41 -31.54 16.20
N ASP A 80 0.64 -31.08 14.96
CA ASP A 80 0.10 -31.70 13.73
C ASP A 80 1.05 -31.48 12.53
N PRO A 81 1.70 -32.53 12.02
CA PRO A 81 2.62 -32.44 10.88
C PRO A 81 1.93 -32.01 9.56
N HIS A 82 0.60 -32.09 9.46
CA HIS A 82 -0.15 -31.61 8.28
C HIS A 82 -0.60 -30.13 8.39
N ALA A 83 -0.64 -29.55 9.58
CA ALA A 83 -1.03 -28.16 9.79
C ALA A 83 -0.03 -27.16 9.16
N ALA A 84 1.27 -27.49 9.17
CA ALA A 84 2.31 -26.68 8.55
C ALA A 84 2.17 -26.56 7.02
N ALA A 85 1.64 -27.60 6.36
CA ALA A 85 1.38 -27.59 4.92
C ALA A 85 0.14 -26.74 4.57
N ALA A 86 -0.89 -26.75 5.42
CA ALA A 86 -2.11 -25.96 5.24
C ALA A 86 -1.90 -24.45 5.53
N GLN A 87 -0.97 -24.11 6.42
CA GLN A 87 -0.67 -22.73 6.81
C GLN A 87 0.28 -21.99 5.86
N ARG A 88 0.77 -22.63 4.79
CA ARG A 88 1.60 -21.96 3.77
C ARG A 88 0.83 -20.78 3.17
N ARG A 89 1.06 -19.58 3.72
CA ARG A 89 0.60 -18.33 3.12
C ARG A 89 1.17 -18.28 1.71
N ARG A 90 0.29 -18.10 0.72
CA ARG A 90 0.69 -17.90 -0.67
C ARG A 90 1.77 -16.83 -0.68
N SER A 91 3.00 -17.23 -0.99
CA SER A 91 4.13 -16.31 -1.03
C SER A 91 3.81 -15.17 -1.99
N SER A 92 4.28 -13.97 -1.63
CA SER A 92 4.33 -12.80 -2.51
C SER A 92 4.67 -13.27 -3.93
N GLY A 93 3.78 -12.97 -4.88
CA GLY A 93 3.57 -13.67 -6.15
C GLY A 93 4.71 -13.67 -7.18
N ARG A 94 5.97 -13.68 -6.76
CA ARG A 94 7.10 -14.08 -7.59
C ARG A 94 7.32 -15.57 -7.41
N LYS A 95 6.54 -16.34 -8.16
CA LYS A 95 6.97 -17.69 -8.49
C LYS A 95 7.98 -17.55 -9.61
N ASP A 96 9.24 -17.90 -9.36
CA ASP A 96 10.17 -18.23 -10.42
C ASP A 96 9.69 -19.56 -11.05
N VAL A 97 8.52 -19.51 -11.71
CA VAL A 97 8.01 -20.62 -12.51
C VAL A 97 8.87 -20.63 -13.75
N VAL A 98 9.89 -21.48 -13.76
CA VAL A 98 10.47 -21.94 -15.02
C VAL A 98 9.35 -22.70 -15.72
N ARG A 99 8.62 -22.00 -16.61
CA ARG A 99 7.68 -22.66 -17.49
C ARG A 99 8.52 -23.44 -18.48
N GLU A 100 8.61 -24.74 -18.31
CA GLU A 100 9.11 -25.62 -19.36
C GLU A 100 8.31 -25.33 -20.63
N GLN A 101 9.02 -24.93 -21.69
CA GLN A 101 8.42 -24.71 -22.98
C GLN A 101 7.99 -26.07 -23.53
N ARG A 102 6.69 -26.37 -23.42
CA ARG A 102 6.13 -27.58 -24.01
C ARG A 102 6.24 -27.48 -25.53
N ASP A 103 6.91 -28.45 -26.14
CA ASP A 103 6.86 -28.60 -27.58
C ASP A 103 5.46 -29.08 -27.97
N THR A 104 4.72 -28.18 -28.63
CA THR A 104 3.34 -28.41 -29.08
C THR A 104 3.27 -28.67 -30.59
N ARG A 105 4.41 -28.79 -31.28
CA ARG A 105 4.47 -29.00 -32.73
C ARG A 105 3.77 -30.29 -33.18
N GLY A 106 3.60 -31.26 -32.29
CA GLY A 106 2.89 -32.51 -32.56
C GLY A 106 1.42 -32.53 -32.12
N TYR A 107 0.87 -31.43 -31.59
CA TYR A 107 -0.52 -31.43 -31.13
C TYR A 107 -1.44 -31.27 -32.33
N ALA A 108 -2.13 -32.36 -32.71
CA ALA A 108 -3.20 -32.31 -33.69
C ALA A 108 -4.53 -32.00 -32.98
N THR A 109 -5.23 -30.98 -33.45
CA THR A 109 -6.62 -30.74 -33.05
C THR A 109 -7.51 -31.82 -33.67
N VAL A 110 -8.17 -32.62 -32.84
CA VAL A 110 -9.19 -33.55 -33.32
C VAL A 110 -10.38 -32.73 -33.82
N VAL A 111 -10.81 -33.01 -35.06
CA VAL A 111 -11.99 -32.36 -35.65
C VAL A 111 -13.24 -32.85 -34.91
N ASP A 112 -13.83 -31.97 -34.12
CA ASP A 112 -15.06 -32.21 -33.36
C ASP A 112 -16.17 -31.33 -33.93
N ALA A 113 -17.11 -31.96 -34.63
CA ALA A 113 -18.26 -31.31 -35.25
C ALA A 113 -19.15 -30.57 -34.23
N GLY A 114 -19.32 -31.11 -33.02
CA GLY A 114 -20.09 -30.47 -31.95
C GLY A 114 -19.44 -29.18 -31.50
N ARG A 115 -18.13 -29.23 -31.23
CA ARG A 115 -17.34 -28.05 -30.85
C ARG A 115 -17.30 -26.99 -31.95
N MET A 116 -17.17 -27.39 -33.22
CA MET A 116 -17.21 -26.46 -34.36
C MET A 116 -18.54 -25.71 -34.43
N ARG A 117 -19.66 -26.42 -34.23
CA ARG A 117 -20.99 -25.80 -34.21
C ARG A 117 -21.16 -24.84 -33.05
N GLU A 118 -20.68 -25.18 -31.86
CA GLU A 118 -20.70 -24.25 -30.71
C GLU A 118 -19.90 -22.97 -30.96
N LEU A 119 -18.72 -23.10 -31.58
CA LEU A 119 -17.90 -21.95 -31.93
C LEU A 119 -18.55 -21.08 -33.02
N ALA A 120 -19.18 -21.70 -34.03
CA ALA A 120 -19.94 -20.99 -35.04
C ALA A 120 -21.12 -20.21 -34.42
N LYS A 121 -21.86 -20.81 -33.48
CA LYS A 121 -22.92 -20.13 -32.71
C LYS A 121 -22.41 -18.92 -31.91
N ARG A 122 -21.14 -18.94 -31.48
CA ARG A 122 -20.46 -17.84 -30.78
C ARG A 122 -19.87 -16.79 -31.74
N GLY A 123 -20.09 -16.92 -33.04
CA GLY A 123 -19.64 -15.96 -34.05
C GLY A 123 -18.26 -16.25 -34.65
N ALA A 124 -17.72 -17.47 -34.51
CA ALA A 124 -16.51 -17.84 -35.23
C ALA A 124 -16.76 -17.91 -36.74
N SER A 125 -15.85 -17.34 -37.54
CA SER A 125 -15.91 -17.38 -39.00
C SER A 125 -15.48 -18.74 -39.54
N ILE A 126 -15.96 -19.10 -40.74
CA ILE A 126 -15.59 -20.34 -41.44
C ILE A 126 -14.07 -20.44 -41.63
N ALA A 127 -13.42 -19.36 -42.07
CA ALA A 127 -11.97 -19.28 -42.20
C ALA A 127 -11.24 -19.47 -40.86
N GLY A 128 -11.78 -18.92 -39.77
CA GLY A 128 -11.22 -19.08 -38.44
C GLY A 128 -11.33 -20.53 -37.92
N LEU A 129 -12.44 -21.22 -38.23
CA LEU A 129 -12.63 -22.62 -37.90
C LEU A 129 -11.71 -23.53 -38.75
N ALA A 130 -11.62 -23.28 -40.05
CA ALA A 130 -10.73 -24.00 -40.96
C ALA A 130 -9.27 -23.95 -40.47
N GLY A 131 -8.77 -22.76 -40.12
CA GLY A 131 -7.41 -22.58 -39.59
C GLY A 131 -7.18 -23.25 -38.24
N ALA A 132 -8.17 -23.26 -37.34
CA ALA A 132 -8.02 -23.84 -35.99
C ALA A 132 -8.09 -25.38 -35.99
N PHE A 133 -8.89 -25.96 -36.87
CA PHE A 133 -9.09 -27.41 -36.98
C PHE A 133 -8.24 -28.06 -38.08
N GLY A 134 -7.52 -27.27 -38.89
CA GLY A 134 -6.65 -27.79 -39.94
C GLY A 134 -7.39 -28.45 -41.11
N ILE A 135 -8.64 -28.06 -41.34
CA ILE A 135 -9.51 -28.57 -42.41
C ILE A 135 -9.87 -27.45 -43.40
N THR A 136 -10.40 -27.81 -44.55
CA THR A 136 -10.80 -26.83 -45.57
C THR A 136 -12.09 -26.09 -45.19
N GLU A 137 -12.27 -24.88 -45.72
CA GLU A 137 -13.51 -24.12 -45.52
C GLU A 137 -14.75 -24.85 -46.05
N ALA A 138 -14.58 -25.64 -47.13
CA ALA A 138 -15.64 -26.46 -47.70
C ALA A 138 -16.09 -27.57 -46.73
N GLU A 139 -15.15 -28.25 -46.05
CA GLU A 139 -15.45 -29.25 -45.04
C GLU A 139 -16.13 -28.62 -43.81
N VAL A 140 -15.70 -27.42 -43.41
CA VAL A 140 -16.37 -26.67 -42.34
C VAL A 140 -17.82 -26.35 -42.72
N ALA A 141 -18.06 -25.86 -43.93
CA ALA A 141 -19.40 -25.56 -44.42
C ALA A 141 -20.31 -26.80 -44.44
N GLN A 142 -19.78 -27.96 -44.85
CA GLN A 142 -20.51 -29.22 -44.83
C GLN A 142 -20.86 -29.67 -43.39
N ILE A 143 -19.92 -29.57 -42.45
CA ILE A 143 -20.14 -29.95 -41.04
C ILE A 143 -21.20 -29.05 -40.37
N LEU A 144 -21.24 -27.78 -40.75
CA LEU A 144 -22.23 -26.82 -40.25
C LEU A 144 -23.60 -26.98 -40.93
N ALA A 145 -23.64 -27.46 -42.18
CA ALA A 145 -24.88 -27.71 -42.92
C ALA A 145 -25.51 -29.08 -42.63
N ALA A 146 -24.75 -30.03 -42.09
CA ALA A 146 -25.21 -31.38 -41.77
C ALA A 146 -26.03 -31.47 -40.47
N GLU A 147 -27.03 -30.60 -40.31
CA GLU A 147 -28.10 -30.76 -39.31
C GLU A 147 -29.11 -31.85 -39.71
#